data_AF-A0A3N5R2F2-F1
#
_entry.id   AF-A0A3N5R2F2-F1
#
_cell.length_a   1.000
_cell.length_b   1.000
_cell.length_c   1.000
_cell.angle_alpha   90.00
_cell.angle_beta   90.00
_cell.angle_gamma   90.00
#
_symmetry.space_group_name_H-M   'P 1'
#
loop_
_entity.id
_entity.type
_entity.pdbx_description
1 polymer ?
#
loop_
_entity_poly.entity_id
_entity_poly.type
_entity_poly.pdbx_seq_one_letter_code
_entity_poly.pdbx_strand_id
1 'polypeptide(L)'
;MPILDEFGTAIKPQRPTIGQVKARFDAAQTTDENTRHWANADLLGPQSELDPAVRSKVRSRARYEAANNTYCAGMLRTLANDTIGTGPALQCQSGSRDADTELEMRFWEWSQAVDLPRKLRLMRESKARDGEVFASLRTNPRLRVPVQLDILLHESEMVAEPAMSLNVSSLTDGIVLDDFGNPLAYRLLLDHPGERVLSMGGLQAETIPARDMIHLFHATRPGAAR
;
A
#
# COMPACT_ATOMS: atom_id res chain seq x y z
N MET A 1 -42.27 54.28 37.40
CA MET A 1 -43.55 54.07 36.69
C MET A 1 -43.29 53.17 35.49
N PRO A 2 -44.10 52.13 35.23
CA PRO A 2 -43.93 51.27 34.05
C PRO A 2 -44.28 52.06 32.78
N ILE A 3 -43.51 51.85 31.70
CA ILE A 3 -43.84 52.38 30.38
C ILE A 3 -44.97 51.53 29.82
N LEU A 4 -46.08 52.18 29.47
CA LEU A 4 -47.29 51.53 28.95
C LEU A 4 -47.30 51.62 27.42
N ASP A 5 -47.88 50.62 26.76
CA ASP A 5 -48.18 50.68 25.33
C ASP A 5 -49.43 51.53 25.04
N GLU A 6 -49.78 51.65 23.76
CA GLU A 6 -50.94 52.40 23.28
C GLU A 6 -52.29 51.88 23.81
N PHE A 7 -52.31 50.72 24.47
CA PHE A 7 -53.49 50.11 25.09
C PHE A 7 -53.41 50.12 26.63
N GLY A 8 -52.44 50.83 27.22
CA GLY A 8 -52.31 50.95 28.67
C GLY A 8 -51.73 49.70 29.35
N THR A 9 -51.17 48.76 28.58
CA THR A 9 -50.54 47.55 29.12
C THR A 9 -49.05 47.80 29.36
N ALA A 10 -48.52 47.31 30.48
CA ALA A 10 -47.10 47.49 30.80
C ALA A 10 -46.22 46.75 29.78
N ILE A 11 -45.37 47.50 29.07
CA ILE A 11 -44.40 46.94 28.13
C ILE A 11 -43.35 46.17 28.94
N LYS A 12 -43.39 44.83 28.85
CA LYS A 12 -42.37 43.99 29.46
C LYS A 12 -41.09 44.10 28.65
N PRO A 13 -39.92 44.36 29.26
CA PRO A 13 -38.66 44.36 28.53
C PRO A 13 -38.43 42.95 27.97
N GLN A 14 -38.44 42.80 26.64
CA GLN A 14 -37.96 41.60 25.99
C GLN A 14 -36.46 41.52 26.28
N ARG A 15 -36.07 40.69 27.25
CA ARG A 15 -34.66 40.30 27.38
C ARG A 15 -34.28 39.64 26.06
N PRO A 16 -33.23 40.09 25.36
CA PRO A 16 -32.78 39.38 24.18
C PRO A 16 -32.49 37.95 24.62
N THR A 17 -33.26 37.00 24.11
CA THR A 17 -32.87 35.59 24.15
C THR A 17 -31.59 35.52 23.36
N ILE A 18 -30.46 35.45 24.06
CA ILE A 18 -29.19 35.06 23.46
C ILE A 18 -29.41 33.62 23.03
N GLY A 19 -29.89 33.44 21.80
CA GLY A 19 -29.99 32.14 21.17
C GLY A 19 -28.59 31.56 21.18
N GLN A 20 -28.38 30.50 21.95
CA GLN A 20 -27.10 29.82 21.98
C GLN A 20 -26.89 29.28 20.56
N VAL A 21 -25.97 29.89 19.80
CA VAL A 21 -25.64 29.44 18.45
C VAL A 21 -25.07 28.04 18.58
N LYS A 22 -25.89 27.02 18.26
CA LYS A 22 -25.44 25.63 18.19
C LYS A 22 -24.81 25.41 16.82
N ALA A 23 -23.65 26.03 16.59
CA ALA A 23 -22.84 25.73 15.43
C ALA A 23 -22.32 24.28 15.56
N ARG A 24 -22.62 23.45 14.58
CA ARG A 24 -22.08 22.09 14.43
C ARG A 24 -21.57 21.94 13.01
N PHE A 25 -20.56 21.12 12.81
CA PHE A 25 -20.16 20.71 11.46
C PHE A 25 -21.29 19.90 10.86
N ASP A 26 -21.81 20.34 9.71
CA ASP A 26 -22.89 19.65 8.99
C ASP A 26 -22.51 18.22 8.62
N ALA A 27 -21.26 18.03 8.16
CA ALA A 27 -20.69 16.71 7.85
C ALA A 27 -20.60 15.76 9.06
N ALA A 28 -20.64 16.28 10.30
CA ALA A 28 -20.62 15.47 11.51
C ALA A 28 -22.02 15.06 11.99
N GLN A 29 -23.08 15.54 11.34
CA GLN A 29 -24.46 15.15 11.66
C GLN A 29 -24.85 13.91 10.88
N THR A 30 -25.60 13.02 11.52
CA THR A 30 -26.28 11.91 10.84
C THR A 30 -27.77 12.21 10.81
N THR A 31 -28.33 12.29 9.60
CA THR A 31 -29.74 12.55 9.31
C THR A 31 -30.28 11.45 8.41
N ASP A 32 -31.60 11.33 8.29
CA ASP A 32 -32.22 10.33 7.42
C ASP A 32 -31.77 10.47 5.95
N GLU A 33 -31.47 11.70 5.51
CA GLU A 33 -30.99 12.00 4.16
C GLU A 33 -29.55 11.54 3.92
N ASN A 34 -28.66 11.66 4.93
CA ASN A 34 -27.23 11.38 4.76
C ASN A 34 -26.77 10.03 5.34
N THR A 35 -27.65 9.28 6.02
CA THR A 35 -27.32 8.00 6.67
C THR A 35 -26.75 6.99 5.67
N ARG A 36 -27.33 6.88 4.46
CA ARG A 36 -26.80 5.96 3.43
C ARG A 36 -25.46 6.42 2.84
N HIS A 37 -25.24 7.73 2.79
CA HIS A 37 -24.00 8.29 2.27
C HIS A 37 -22.83 7.99 3.20
N TRP A 38 -23.04 8.13 4.52
CA TRP A 38 -22.03 7.87 5.54
C TRP A 38 -22.01 6.43 6.07
N ALA A 39 -22.84 5.53 5.53
CA ALA A 39 -22.99 4.16 6.02
C ALA A 39 -21.69 3.35 6.08
N ASN A 40 -20.72 3.69 5.21
CA ASN A 40 -19.42 3.02 5.14
C ASN A 40 -18.28 3.88 5.75
N ALA A 41 -18.60 5.01 6.39
CA ALA A 41 -17.58 5.79 7.09
C ALA A 41 -17.18 5.05 8.36
N ASP A 42 -15.88 4.80 8.52
CA ASP A 42 -15.32 4.17 9.70
C ASP A 42 -14.40 5.13 10.47
N LEU A 43 -14.00 4.70 11.67
CA LEU A 43 -13.07 5.42 12.54
C LEU A 43 -11.77 4.63 12.72
N LEU A 44 -11.45 3.74 11.78
CA LEU A 44 -10.30 2.84 11.87
C LEU A 44 -9.00 3.60 11.62
N GLY A 45 -7.97 3.20 12.37
CA GLY A 45 -6.59 3.56 12.05
C GLY A 45 -6.16 2.91 10.72
N PRO A 46 -5.13 3.44 10.06
CA PRO A 46 -4.70 2.96 8.74
C PRO A 46 -4.34 1.47 8.71
N GLN A 47 -3.77 0.93 9.80
CA GLN A 47 -3.43 -0.49 9.88
C GLN A 47 -4.67 -1.38 10.12
N SER A 48 -5.65 -0.88 10.87
CA SER A 48 -6.89 -1.62 11.17
C SER A 48 -7.87 -1.61 10.00
N GLU A 49 -7.89 -0.53 9.21
CA GLU A 49 -8.69 -0.44 7.98
C GLU A 49 -8.27 -1.51 6.95
N LEU A 50 -6.97 -1.81 6.90
CA LEU A 50 -6.36 -2.78 5.99
C LEU A 50 -5.87 -4.04 6.72
N ASP A 51 -6.71 -4.59 7.60
CA ASP A 51 -6.43 -5.88 8.23
C ASP A 51 -6.25 -7.00 7.18
N PRO A 52 -5.63 -8.14 7.55
CA PRO A 52 -5.37 -9.23 6.61
C PRO A 52 -6.60 -9.77 5.86
N ALA A 53 -7.78 -9.81 6.52
CA ALA A 53 -9.01 -10.31 5.92
C ALA A 53 -9.59 -9.31 4.90
N VAL A 54 -9.55 -8.01 5.22
CA VAL A 54 -9.95 -6.94 4.29
C VAL A 54 -9.04 -6.95 3.06
N ARG A 55 -7.72 -6.96 3.26
CA ARG A 55 -6.75 -6.97 2.16
C ARG A 55 -6.90 -8.19 1.25
N SER A 56 -7.07 -9.38 1.84
CA SER A 56 -7.32 -10.61 1.07
C SER A 56 -8.55 -10.47 0.15
N LYS A 57 -9.65 -9.92 0.69
CA LYS A 57 -10.90 -9.71 -0.07
C LYS A 57 -10.73 -8.67 -1.18
N VAL A 58 -10.11 -7.53 -0.89
CA VAL A 58 -9.91 -6.46 -1.88
C VAL A 58 -9.02 -6.95 -3.02
N ARG A 59 -7.89 -7.60 -2.72
CA ARG A 59 -7.00 -8.18 -3.74
C ARG A 59 -7.67 -9.25 -4.57
N SER A 60 -8.36 -10.20 -3.94
CA SER A 60 -9.09 -11.25 -4.65
C SER A 60 -10.09 -10.66 -5.66
N ARG A 61 -10.85 -9.65 -5.25
CA ARG A 61 -11.80 -8.95 -6.11
C ARG A 61 -11.11 -8.15 -7.22
N ALA A 62 -10.02 -7.44 -6.91
CA ALA A 62 -9.28 -6.67 -7.90
C ALA A 62 -8.63 -7.56 -8.96
N ARG A 63 -8.07 -8.70 -8.57
CA ARG A 63 -7.53 -9.72 -9.48
C ARG A 63 -8.62 -10.33 -10.36
N TYR A 64 -9.78 -10.66 -9.78
CA TYR A 64 -10.92 -11.16 -10.53
C TYR A 64 -11.41 -10.13 -11.56
N GLU A 65 -11.57 -8.87 -11.16
CA GLU A 65 -12.01 -7.80 -12.06
C GLU A 65 -11.00 -7.58 -13.19
N ALA A 66 -9.71 -7.49 -12.88
CA ALA A 66 -8.67 -7.34 -13.89
C ALA A 66 -8.60 -8.52 -14.87
N ALA A 67 -8.93 -9.75 -14.43
CA ALA A 67 -8.94 -10.93 -15.29
C ALA A 67 -10.18 -11.00 -16.21
N ASN A 68 -11.32 -10.46 -15.78
CA ASN A 68 -12.60 -10.56 -16.50
C ASN A 68 -12.99 -9.29 -17.27
N ASN A 69 -12.37 -8.16 -16.96
CA ASN A 69 -12.64 -6.88 -17.61
C ASN A 69 -11.47 -6.47 -18.51
N THR A 70 -11.67 -6.54 -19.83
CA THR A 70 -10.66 -6.22 -20.83
C THR A 70 -10.20 -4.77 -20.79
N TYR A 71 -11.06 -3.83 -20.39
CA TYR A 71 -10.68 -2.43 -20.19
C TYR A 71 -9.72 -2.30 -19.01
N CYS A 72 -10.03 -2.95 -17.89
CA CYS A 72 -9.14 -2.96 -16.72
C CYS A 72 -7.79 -3.59 -17.06
N ALA A 73 -7.79 -4.77 -17.70
CA ALA A 73 -6.57 -5.44 -18.14
C ALA A 73 -5.74 -4.57 -19.09
N GLY A 74 -6.38 -3.93 -20.06
CA GLY A 74 -5.75 -3.02 -21.01
C GLY A 74 -5.09 -1.83 -20.30
N MET A 75 -5.82 -1.15 -19.40
CA MET A 75 -5.30 0.00 -18.64
C MET A 75 -4.09 -0.39 -17.78
N LEU A 76 -4.13 -1.54 -17.10
CA LEU A 76 -3.00 -2.01 -16.28
C LEU A 76 -1.75 -2.27 -17.14
N ARG A 77 -1.92 -2.96 -18.28
CA ARG A 77 -0.82 -3.25 -19.21
C ARG A 77 -0.24 -1.98 -19.82
N THR A 78 -1.08 -1.07 -20.28
CA THR A 78 -0.65 0.24 -20.80
C THR A 78 0.14 0.99 -19.73
N LEU A 79 -0.40 1.07 -18.51
CA LEU A 79 0.27 1.73 -17.39
C LEU A 79 1.67 1.17 -17.14
N ALA A 80 1.83 -0.15 -17.13
CA ALA A 80 3.13 -0.78 -16.91
C ALA A 80 4.08 -0.63 -18.09
N ASN A 81 3.59 -0.83 -19.32
CA ASN A 81 4.39 -0.70 -20.53
C ASN A 81 4.87 0.73 -20.75
N ASP A 82 4.02 1.73 -20.53
CA ASP A 82 4.38 3.13 -20.72
C ASP A 82 5.33 3.63 -19.63
N THR A 83 5.17 3.14 -18.38
CA THR A 83 6.06 3.53 -17.28
C THR A 83 7.46 2.93 -17.44
N ILE A 84 7.56 1.65 -17.83
CA ILE A 84 8.83 0.92 -17.82
C ILE A 84 9.49 0.92 -19.21
N GLY A 85 8.71 0.94 -20.28
CA GLY A 85 9.21 0.86 -21.65
C GLY A 85 10.10 -0.37 -21.86
N THR A 86 11.30 -0.13 -22.40
CA THR A 86 12.35 -1.13 -22.59
C THR A 86 13.16 -1.43 -21.32
N GLY A 87 12.88 -0.73 -20.22
CA GLY A 87 13.59 -0.83 -18.96
C GLY A 87 14.38 0.44 -18.63
N PRO A 88 14.92 0.53 -17.40
CA PRO A 88 15.74 1.65 -16.99
C PRO A 88 17.05 1.66 -17.78
N ALA A 89 17.46 2.85 -18.22
CA ALA A 89 18.79 3.10 -18.78
C ALA A 89 19.66 3.78 -17.70
N LEU A 90 20.84 3.22 -17.45
CA LEU A 90 21.83 3.84 -16.59
C LEU A 90 22.55 4.95 -17.38
N GLN A 91 22.74 6.11 -16.76
CA GLN A 91 23.56 7.18 -17.30
C GLN A 91 24.59 7.57 -16.23
N CYS A 92 25.86 7.34 -16.53
CA CYS A 92 26.97 7.64 -15.63
C CYS A 92 27.59 8.99 -15.98
N GLN A 93 28.09 9.69 -14.96
CA GLN A 93 28.73 11.01 -15.08
C GLN A 93 29.99 11.07 -14.21
N SER A 94 30.88 10.08 -14.35
CA SER A 94 32.11 10.01 -13.56
C SER A 94 33.21 10.97 -14.04
N GLY A 95 33.04 11.54 -15.23
CA GLY A 95 34.05 12.39 -15.89
C GLY A 95 35.02 11.63 -16.80
N SER A 96 34.95 10.29 -16.80
CA SER A 96 35.67 9.42 -17.73
C SER A 96 34.68 8.69 -18.64
N ARG A 97 34.67 9.07 -19.92
CA ARG A 97 33.73 8.50 -20.90
C ARG A 97 33.89 6.99 -21.06
N ASP A 98 35.13 6.50 -21.01
CA ASP A 98 35.42 5.08 -21.17
C ASP A 98 34.90 4.29 -19.97
N ALA A 99 35.09 4.80 -18.75
CA ALA A 99 34.58 4.18 -17.53
C ALA A 99 33.05 4.19 -17.48
N ASP A 100 32.43 5.31 -17.87
CA ASP A 100 30.97 5.45 -17.95
C ASP A 100 30.38 4.43 -18.94
N THR A 101 30.98 4.33 -20.14
CA THR A 101 30.53 3.38 -21.18
C THR A 101 30.64 1.93 -20.71
N GLU A 102 31.74 1.57 -20.06
CA GLU A 102 31.94 0.22 -19.53
C GLU A 102 30.91 -0.12 -18.45
N LEU A 103 30.64 0.80 -17.52
CA LEU A 103 29.68 0.59 -16.44
C LEU A 103 28.25 0.47 -16.96
N GLU A 104 27.86 1.33 -17.91
CA GLU A 104 26.54 1.29 -18.56
C GLU A 104 26.34 -0.02 -19.34
N MET A 105 27.37 -0.52 -20.03
CA MET A 105 27.32 -1.81 -20.72
C MET A 105 27.15 -2.98 -19.75
N ARG A 106 27.92 -3.00 -18.66
CA ARG A 106 27.80 -4.04 -17.61
C ARG A 106 26.43 -4.02 -16.93
N PHE A 107 25.87 -2.83 -16.69
CA PHE A 107 24.52 -2.68 -16.17
C PHE A 107 23.48 -3.22 -17.15
N TRP A 108 23.63 -2.92 -18.44
CA TRP A 108 22.75 -3.45 -19.47
C TRP A 108 22.79 -4.98 -19.55
N GLU A 109 23.98 -5.58 -19.56
CA GLU A 109 24.16 -7.04 -19.54
C GLU A 109 23.49 -7.69 -18.32
N TRP A 110 23.68 -7.12 -17.14
CA TRP A 110 23.03 -7.58 -15.92
C TRP A 110 21.51 -7.43 -15.99
N SER A 111 21.01 -6.28 -16.44
CA SER A 111 19.58 -5.98 -16.61
C SER A 111 18.89 -6.98 -17.54
N GLN A 112 19.55 -7.37 -18.63
CA GLN A 112 19.09 -8.43 -19.52
C GLN A 112 19.14 -9.81 -18.84
N ALA A 113 20.23 -10.13 -18.15
CA ALA A 113 20.39 -11.43 -17.48
C ALA A 113 19.33 -11.70 -16.41
N VAL A 114 18.89 -10.66 -15.69
CA VAL A 114 17.83 -10.78 -14.67
C VAL A 114 16.43 -10.51 -15.23
N ASP A 115 16.30 -10.15 -16.51
CA ASP A 115 15.05 -9.73 -17.14
C ASP A 115 14.34 -8.60 -16.35
N LEU A 116 15.13 -7.58 -16.02
CA LEU A 116 14.70 -6.44 -15.22
C LEU A 116 13.45 -5.75 -15.78
N PRO A 117 13.33 -5.47 -17.10
CA PRO A 117 12.17 -4.76 -17.63
C PRO A 117 10.86 -5.54 -17.40
N ARG A 118 10.85 -6.86 -17.59
CA ARG A 118 9.64 -7.66 -17.32
C ARG A 118 9.28 -7.64 -15.84
N LYS A 119 10.27 -7.77 -14.95
CA LYS A 119 10.04 -7.73 -13.50
C LYS A 119 9.44 -6.40 -13.07
N LEU A 120 9.99 -5.28 -13.54
CA LEU A 120 9.47 -3.96 -13.23
C LEU A 120 8.05 -3.74 -13.77
N ARG A 121 7.73 -4.24 -14.97
CA ARG A 121 6.36 -4.19 -15.50
C ARG A 121 5.40 -4.98 -14.61
N LEU A 122 5.76 -6.21 -14.24
CA LEU A 122 4.97 -7.04 -13.33
C LEU A 122 4.75 -6.36 -11.97
N MET A 123 5.79 -5.74 -11.41
CA MET A 123 5.65 -4.95 -10.18
C MET A 123 4.71 -3.76 -10.37
N ARG A 124 4.81 -3.04 -11.49
CA ARG A 124 3.97 -1.88 -11.78
C ARG A 124 2.49 -2.24 -11.94
N GLU A 125 2.20 -3.35 -12.62
CA GLU A 125 0.85 -3.90 -12.74
C GLU A 125 0.34 -4.39 -11.38
N SER A 126 1.14 -5.17 -10.65
CA SER A 126 0.76 -5.73 -9.35
C SER A 126 0.47 -4.63 -8.33
N LYS A 127 1.30 -3.57 -8.27
CA LYS A 127 1.03 -2.40 -7.43
C LYS A 127 -0.30 -1.73 -7.77
N ALA A 128 -0.62 -1.59 -9.06
CA ALA A 128 -1.85 -0.93 -9.49
C ALA A 128 -3.11 -1.78 -9.24
N ARG A 129 -2.99 -3.10 -9.36
CA ARG A 129 -4.09 -4.05 -9.19
C ARG A 129 -4.30 -4.47 -7.74
N ASP A 130 -3.21 -4.82 -7.06
CA ASP A 130 -3.21 -5.43 -5.72
C ASP A 130 -2.93 -4.40 -4.61
N GLY A 131 -2.50 -3.18 -4.97
CA GLY A 131 -2.17 -2.07 -4.06
C GLY A 131 -0.70 -2.02 -3.64
N GLU A 132 -0.08 -3.19 -3.49
CA GLU A 132 1.32 -3.33 -3.07
C GLU A 132 1.99 -4.53 -3.76
N VAL A 133 3.32 -4.53 -3.82
CA VAL A 133 4.14 -5.66 -4.27
C VAL A 133 5.52 -5.63 -3.60
N PHE A 134 6.11 -6.81 -3.42
CA PHE A 134 7.41 -6.97 -2.79
C PHE A 134 8.43 -7.56 -3.76
N ALA A 135 9.70 -7.25 -3.52
CA ALA A 135 10.79 -7.95 -4.18
C ALA A 135 12.01 -8.08 -3.26
N SER A 136 12.54 -9.30 -3.13
CA SER A 136 13.76 -9.53 -2.36
C SER A 136 15.00 -9.49 -3.26
N LEU A 137 16.06 -8.86 -2.77
CA LEU A 137 17.39 -8.85 -3.37
C LEU A 137 18.13 -10.13 -2.94
N ARG A 138 18.46 -11.00 -3.90
CA ARG A 138 19.13 -12.28 -3.60
C ARG A 138 20.25 -12.59 -4.57
N THR A 139 21.31 -13.22 -4.09
CA THR A 139 22.35 -13.77 -4.96
C THR A 139 21.83 -15.03 -5.67
N ASN A 140 21.76 -14.98 -7.00
CA ASN A 140 21.39 -16.10 -7.85
C ASN A 140 22.64 -16.67 -8.54
N PRO A 141 23.20 -17.80 -8.04
CA PRO A 141 24.43 -18.37 -8.58
C PRO A 141 24.28 -18.94 -10.00
N ARG A 142 23.05 -19.03 -10.54
CA ARG A 142 22.80 -19.46 -11.92
C ARG A 142 22.98 -18.33 -12.94
N LEU A 143 23.06 -17.07 -12.51
CA LEU A 143 23.34 -15.95 -13.40
C LEU A 143 24.79 -16.04 -13.90
N ARG A 144 24.96 -16.05 -15.23
CA ARG A 144 26.26 -16.13 -15.91
C ARG A 144 26.81 -14.74 -16.25
N VAL A 145 26.66 -13.80 -15.32
CA VAL A 145 27.19 -12.43 -15.40
C VAL A 145 28.00 -12.15 -14.14
N PRO A 146 28.94 -11.18 -14.16
CA PRO A 146 29.79 -10.89 -13.00
C PRO A 146 29.01 -10.52 -11.74
N VAL A 147 27.87 -9.85 -11.89
CA VAL A 147 26.97 -9.49 -10.79
C VAL A 147 25.84 -10.51 -10.72
N GLN A 148 25.88 -11.37 -9.70
CA GLN A 148 24.87 -12.42 -9.49
C GLN A 148 23.66 -11.96 -8.68
N LEU A 149 23.51 -10.65 -8.42
CA LEU A 149 22.36 -10.12 -7.72
C LEU A 149 21.10 -10.24 -8.59
N ASP A 150 20.04 -10.78 -8.02
CA ASP A 150 18.74 -10.95 -8.66
C ASP A 150 17.63 -10.30 -7.82
N ILE A 151 16.55 -9.93 -8.48
CA ILE A 151 15.33 -9.38 -7.91
C ILE A 151 14.24 -10.44 -8.03
N LEU A 152 13.85 -11.03 -6.90
CA LEU A 152 12.78 -12.02 -6.85
C LEU A 152 11.50 -11.34 -6.40
N LEU A 153 10.46 -11.41 -7.23
CA LEU A 153 9.16 -10.80 -6.93
C LEU A 153 8.34 -11.72 -6.03
N HIS A 154 7.64 -11.12 -5.08
CA HIS A 154 6.74 -11.81 -4.17
C HIS A 154 5.38 -11.14 -4.17
N GLU A 155 4.33 -11.95 -4.14
CA GLU A 155 2.97 -11.45 -3.99
C GLU A 155 2.76 -10.86 -2.59
N SER A 156 1.84 -9.92 -2.49
CA SER A 156 1.62 -9.13 -1.27
C SER A 156 1.26 -9.95 -0.02
N GLU A 157 0.55 -11.06 -0.21
CA GLU A 157 0.12 -11.99 0.82
C GLU A 157 1.23 -12.92 1.31
N MET A 158 2.36 -13.00 0.59
CA MET A 158 3.54 -13.72 1.05
C MET A 158 4.23 -13.00 2.21
N VAL A 159 4.03 -11.68 2.36
CA VAL A 159 4.54 -10.92 3.50
C VAL A 159 3.45 -10.85 4.56
N ALA A 160 3.50 -11.81 5.48
CA ALA A 160 2.50 -12.04 6.50
C ALA A 160 3.09 -12.72 7.73
N GLU A 161 2.38 -12.61 8.85
CA GLU A 161 2.72 -13.34 10.06
C GLU A 161 2.38 -14.83 9.95
N PRO A 162 3.31 -15.76 10.27
CA PRO A 162 2.98 -17.18 10.37
C PRO A 162 1.88 -17.45 11.39
N ALA A 163 0.89 -18.28 11.02
CA ALA A 163 -0.31 -18.55 11.83
C ALA A 163 -0.05 -19.12 13.25
N MET A 164 1.16 -19.62 13.54
CA MET A 164 1.57 -20.11 14.87
C MET A 164 2.23 -19.05 15.76
N SER A 165 2.35 -17.81 15.29
CA SER A 165 2.87 -16.68 16.07
C SER A 165 1.82 -16.26 17.11
N LEU A 166 2.04 -16.60 18.38
CA LEU A 166 1.19 -16.18 19.51
C LEU A 166 1.28 -14.66 19.80
N ASN A 167 2.08 -13.91 19.04
CA ASN A 167 2.18 -12.46 19.18
C ASN A 167 1.04 -11.77 18.42
N VAL A 168 -0.07 -11.56 19.15
CA VAL A 168 -1.25 -10.77 18.75
C VAL A 168 -0.91 -9.28 18.50
N SER A 169 0.36 -8.88 18.64
CA SER A 169 0.82 -7.48 18.58
C SER A 169 1.42 -7.03 17.25
N SER A 170 1.55 -7.91 16.25
CA SER A 170 2.05 -7.48 14.93
C SER A 170 0.95 -6.78 14.14
N LEU A 171 0.65 -5.53 14.50
CA LEU A 171 -0.34 -4.68 13.81
C LEU A 171 -0.08 -4.53 12.30
N THR A 172 1.13 -4.86 11.84
CA THR A 172 1.60 -4.64 10.47
C THR A 172 1.79 -5.92 9.64
N ASP A 173 1.26 -7.06 10.09
CA ASP A 173 1.20 -8.35 9.38
C ASP A 173 2.43 -8.70 8.53
N GLY A 174 3.49 -9.18 9.18
CA GLY A 174 4.72 -9.58 8.51
C GLY A 174 5.73 -8.46 8.24
N ILE A 175 5.41 -7.20 8.52
CA ILE A 175 6.38 -6.09 8.51
C ILE A 175 6.82 -5.80 9.95
N VAL A 176 8.14 -5.84 10.19
CA VAL A 176 8.74 -5.49 11.48
C VAL A 176 9.19 -4.04 11.43
N LEU A 177 8.59 -3.19 12.24
CA LEU A 177 8.90 -1.75 12.31
C LEU A 177 9.75 -1.42 13.55
N ASP A 178 10.53 -0.34 13.47
CA ASP A 178 11.13 0.30 14.65
C ASP A 178 10.12 1.21 15.39
N ASP A 179 10.57 1.83 16.48
CA ASP A 179 9.75 2.75 17.29
C ASP A 179 9.30 4.01 16.53
N PHE A 180 9.90 4.30 15.38
CA PHE A 180 9.59 5.45 14.52
C PHE A 180 8.78 5.06 13.28
N GLY A 181 8.42 3.78 13.12
CA GLY A 181 7.65 3.28 11.97
C GLY A 181 8.48 2.97 10.73
N ASN A 182 9.81 2.91 10.82
CA ASN A 182 10.66 2.48 9.71
C ASN A 182 10.72 0.94 9.63
N PRO A 183 10.69 0.33 8.43
CA PRO A 183 10.83 -1.11 8.29
C PRO A 183 12.25 -1.56 8.66
N LEU A 184 12.35 -2.51 9.58
CA LEU A 184 13.57 -3.22 9.97
C LEU A 184 13.72 -4.54 9.22
N ALA A 185 12.62 -5.28 9.06
CA ALA A 185 12.60 -6.56 8.39
C ALA A 185 11.20 -6.93 7.89
N TYR A 186 11.14 -7.92 7.01
CA TYR A 186 9.93 -8.50 6.45
C TYR A 186 9.92 -10.01 6.69
N ARG A 187 8.78 -10.56 7.11
CA ARG A 187 8.53 -11.99 7.24
C ARG A 187 7.92 -12.49 5.95
N LEU A 188 8.72 -13.16 5.14
CA LEU A 188 8.31 -13.74 3.87
C LEU A 188 7.98 -15.22 4.07
N LEU A 189 6.73 -15.60 3.84
CA LEU A 189 6.28 -16.98 3.85
C LEU A 189 7.05 -17.81 2.81
N LEU A 190 7.40 -19.04 3.16
CA LEU A 190 8.08 -19.97 2.25
C LEU A 190 7.12 -20.52 1.18
N ASP A 191 5.88 -20.77 1.57
CA ASP A 191 4.80 -21.21 0.70
C ASP A 191 3.74 -20.13 0.55
N HIS A 192 3.13 -20.04 -0.62
CA HIS A 192 2.05 -19.10 -0.83
C HIS A 192 0.81 -19.49 -0.02
N PRO A 193 0.21 -18.57 0.76
CA PRO A 193 -0.87 -18.92 1.69
C PRO A 193 -2.15 -19.37 0.97
N GLY A 194 -2.27 -19.10 -0.32
CA GLY A 194 -3.33 -19.62 -1.20
C GLY A 194 -3.05 -20.99 -1.83
N GLU A 195 -1.89 -21.62 -1.55
CA GLU A 195 -1.57 -22.94 -2.08
C GLU A 195 -2.47 -24.02 -1.50
N ARG A 196 -2.82 -25.02 -2.34
CA ARG A 196 -3.69 -26.15 -1.93
C ARG A 196 -2.98 -27.13 -1.01
N VAL A 197 -1.66 -27.19 -1.08
CA VAL A 197 -0.80 -28.06 -0.30
C VAL A 197 0.33 -27.22 0.25
N LEU A 198 0.39 -27.08 1.56
CA LEU A 198 1.51 -26.43 2.26
C LEU A 198 2.60 -27.45 2.53
N SER A 199 3.85 -26.99 2.65
CA SER A 199 4.98 -27.85 3.03
C SER A 199 4.74 -28.52 4.39
N MET A 200 5.28 -29.73 4.55
CA MET A 200 5.22 -30.45 5.84
C MET A 200 5.92 -29.62 6.92
N GLY A 201 5.14 -29.05 7.84
CA GLY A 201 5.66 -28.15 8.89
C GLY A 201 4.81 -26.88 9.12
N GLY A 202 3.78 -26.65 8.29
CA GLY A 202 2.93 -25.47 8.39
C GLY A 202 3.51 -24.24 7.68
N LEU A 203 2.83 -23.10 7.77
CA LEU A 203 3.30 -21.82 7.21
C LEU A 203 4.57 -21.37 7.94
N GLN A 204 5.72 -21.59 7.31
CA GLN A 204 7.02 -21.07 7.76
C GLN A 204 7.31 -19.74 7.07
N ALA A 205 8.05 -18.87 7.74
CA ALA A 205 8.54 -17.61 7.15
C ALA A 205 10.05 -17.46 7.34
N GLU A 206 10.70 -16.90 6.33
CA GLU A 206 12.04 -16.34 6.39
C GLU A 206 11.96 -14.86 6.78
N THR A 207 12.90 -14.40 7.61
CA THR A 207 13.02 -12.97 7.92
C THR A 207 14.06 -12.33 7.00
N ILE A 208 13.62 -11.38 6.18
CA ILE A 208 14.45 -10.64 5.24
C ILE A 208 14.70 -9.23 5.80
N PRO A 209 15.97 -8.80 5.97
CA PRO A 209 16.28 -7.43 6.38
C PRO A 209 15.67 -6.40 5.42
N ALA A 210 15.20 -5.26 5.92
CA ALA A 210 14.56 -4.24 5.08
C ALA A 210 15.48 -3.70 3.98
N ARG A 211 16.80 -3.66 4.20
CA ARG A 211 17.79 -3.29 3.17
C ARG A 211 17.80 -4.23 1.95
N ASP A 212 17.33 -5.48 2.13
CA ASP A 212 17.33 -6.53 1.12
C ASP A 212 15.90 -6.76 0.56
N MET A 213 14.94 -5.91 0.94
CA MET A 213 13.55 -5.96 0.48
C MET A 213 13.13 -4.63 -0.15
N ILE A 214 12.55 -4.71 -1.34
CA ILE A 214 11.87 -3.60 -1.99
C ILE A 214 10.37 -3.78 -1.70
N HIS A 215 9.77 -2.80 -1.03
CA HIS A 215 8.33 -2.75 -0.81
C HIS A 215 7.74 -1.57 -1.59
N LEU A 216 6.97 -1.89 -2.64
CA LEU A 216 6.36 -0.90 -3.52
C LEU A 216 4.87 -0.77 -3.21
N PHE A 217 4.50 0.32 -2.55
CA PHE A 217 3.12 0.67 -2.22
C PHE A 217 2.90 2.19 -2.31
N HIS A 218 1.69 2.68 -2.02
CA HIS A 218 1.42 4.11 -1.92
C HIS A 218 0.68 4.42 -0.62
N ALA A 219 1.39 5.01 0.34
CA ALA A 219 0.80 5.48 1.58
C ALA A 219 -0.09 6.71 1.32
N THR A 220 -1.39 6.58 1.56
CA THR A 220 -2.37 7.68 1.45
C THR A 220 -2.73 8.28 2.80
N ARG A 221 -2.43 7.58 3.91
CA ARG A 221 -2.69 8.01 5.29
C ARG A 221 -1.38 7.98 6.12
N PRO A 222 -1.13 8.96 7.01
CA PRO A 222 -0.01 8.90 7.93
C PRO A 222 -0.05 7.64 8.80
N GLY A 223 1.08 6.96 8.95
CA GLY A 223 1.18 5.70 9.70
C GLY A 223 0.70 4.45 8.94
N ALA A 224 0.28 4.59 7.66
CA ALA A 224 0.10 3.46 6.78
C ALA A 224 1.46 2.86 6.43
N ALA A 225 1.64 1.58 6.76
CA ALA A 225 2.87 0.85 6.53
C ALA A 225 2.80 -0.05 5.29
N ARG A 226 1.62 -0.16 4.66
CA ARG A 226 1.36 -0.88 3.41
C ARG A 226 0.09 -0.38 2.74
#